data_AF-A0A958XDQ5-F1
#
_entry.id   AF-A0A958XDQ5-F1
#
_cell.length_a   1.000
_cell.length_b   1.000
_cell.length_c   1.000
_cell.angle_alpha   90.00
_cell.angle_beta   90.00
_cell.angle_gamma   90.00
#
_symmetry.space_group_name_H-M   'P 1'
#
loop_
_entity.id
_entity.type
_entity.pdbx_description
1 polymer ?
#
loop_
_entity_poly.entity_id
_entity_poly.type
_entity_poly.pdbx_seq_one_letter_code
_entity_poly.pdbx_strand_id
1 'polypeptide(L)'
;WDINPGTVSLLWRGGCIIRAQFLGKIKAAYDKKPELQNLLLDNYFKTAVEKGQQSWRRVIAVAVEHGIPVPAFGSALAYYDSYRRERLPANLLQAQRDYFGAHTYERLDKPRGEFFHTEW
;
A
#
# COMPACT_ATOMS: atom_id res chain seq x y z
N TRP A 1 -7.74 -12.61 16.39
CA TRP A 1 -7.05 -13.90 16.25
C TRP A 1 -5.55 -13.65 16.29
N ASP A 2 -4.79 -14.53 16.94
CA ASP A 2 -3.32 -14.45 17.00
C ASP A 2 -2.72 -15.14 15.76
N ILE A 3 -2.63 -14.41 14.65
CA ILE A 3 -2.16 -14.94 13.36
C ILE A 3 -0.67 -14.66 13.22
N ASN A 4 0.12 -15.70 12.98
CA ASN A 4 1.54 -15.57 12.63
C ASN A 4 1.74 -15.52 11.10
N PRO A 5 2.06 -14.36 10.50
CA PRO A 5 2.18 -14.22 9.04
C PRO A 5 3.32 -15.05 8.43
N GLY A 6 4.40 -15.29 9.20
CA GLY A 6 5.52 -16.15 8.78
C GLY A 6 5.10 -17.61 8.61
N THR A 7 4.35 -18.14 9.58
CA THR A 7 3.80 -19.50 9.52
C THR A 7 2.79 -19.66 8.39
N VAL A 8 1.89 -18.68 8.20
CA VAL A 8 0.93 -18.68 7.09
C VAL A 8 1.66 -18.72 5.74
N SER A 9 2.70 -17.91 5.58
CA SER A 9 3.52 -17.87 4.36
C SER A 9 4.26 -19.19 4.09
N LEU A 10 4.66 -19.92 5.14
CA LEU A 10 5.28 -21.24 5.02
C LEU A 10 4.27 -22.29 4.54
N LEU A 11 3.04 -22.27 5.04
CA LEU A 11 2.00 -23.21 4.62
C LEU A 11 1.71 -23.09 3.11
N TRP A 12 1.74 -21.87 2.57
CA TRP A 12 1.57 -21.62 1.13
C TRP A 12 2.72 -22.13 0.25
N ARG A 13 3.84 -22.57 0.82
CA ARG A 13 4.97 -23.14 0.06
C ARG A 13 4.75 -24.58 -0.36
N GLY A 14 3.95 -25.36 0.39
CA GLY A 14 3.77 -26.79 0.17
C GLY A 14 2.38 -27.10 -0.39
N GLY A 15 2.29 -27.51 -1.65
CA GLY A 15 1.05 -28.05 -2.25
C GLY A 15 0.03 -27.01 -2.75
N CYS A 16 0.14 -25.73 -2.36
CA CYS A 16 -0.75 -24.68 -2.85
C CYS A 16 -0.45 -24.28 -4.32
N ILE A 17 -1.46 -23.74 -5.01
CA ILE A 17 -1.34 -23.24 -6.40
C ILE A 17 -0.35 -22.08 -6.50
N ILE A 18 -0.28 -21.23 -5.47
CA ILE A 18 0.57 -20.03 -5.43
C ILE A 18 2.01 -20.29 -4.94
N ARG A 19 2.43 -21.56 -4.86
CA ARG A 19 3.77 -21.91 -4.35
C ARG A 19 4.86 -21.25 -5.19
N ALA A 20 5.79 -20.56 -4.54
CA ALA A 20 6.90 -19.89 -5.20
C ALA A 20 8.10 -19.75 -4.26
N GLN A 21 9.30 -19.66 -4.84
CA GLN A 21 10.51 -19.27 -4.08
C GLN A 21 10.33 -17.92 -3.38
N PHE A 22 9.51 -17.03 -3.95
CA PHE A 22 9.13 -15.73 -3.41
C PHE A 22 8.52 -15.83 -1.99
N LEU A 23 7.71 -16.84 -1.69
CA LEU A 23 7.11 -17.02 -0.37
C LEU A 23 8.15 -17.30 0.72
N GLY A 24 9.32 -17.87 0.36
CA GLY A 24 10.44 -18.02 1.28
C GLY A 24 11.02 -16.67 1.72
N LYS A 25 10.97 -15.65 0.87
CA LYS A 25 11.40 -14.28 1.20
C LYS A 25 10.40 -13.61 2.15
N ILE A 26 9.10 -13.86 1.98
CA ILE A 26 8.06 -13.36 2.90
C ILE A 26 8.27 -13.98 4.29
N LYS A 27 8.45 -15.30 4.35
CA LYS A 27 8.75 -15.97 5.62
C LYS A 27 10.00 -15.38 6.28
N ALA A 28 11.09 -15.21 5.54
CA ALA A 28 12.33 -14.66 6.07
C ALA A 28 12.17 -13.23 6.63
N ALA A 29 11.33 -12.40 6.01
CA ALA A 29 11.03 -11.05 6.51
C ALA A 29 10.30 -11.11 7.86
N TYR A 30 9.30 -11.98 8.01
CA TYR A 30 8.57 -12.15 9.27
C TYR A 30 9.34 -12.93 10.34
N ASP A 31 10.23 -13.85 9.97
CA ASP A 31 11.15 -14.48 10.92
C ASP A 31 12.11 -13.45 11.52
N LYS A 32 12.58 -12.50 10.70
CA LYS A 32 13.45 -11.41 11.13
C LYS A 32 12.72 -10.38 11.98
N LYS A 33 11.48 -10.04 11.60
CA LYS A 33 10.65 -9.04 12.29
C LYS A 33 9.20 -9.52 12.36
N PRO A 34 8.81 -10.28 13.40
CA PRO A 34 7.46 -10.83 13.54
C PRO A 34 6.36 -9.75 13.52
N GLU A 35 6.65 -8.57 14.06
CA GLU A 35 5.76 -7.41 14.15
C GLU A 35 5.81 -6.47 12.93
N LEU A 36 6.35 -6.95 11.81
CA LEU A 36 6.43 -6.19 10.55
C LEU A 36 5.02 -5.80 10.07
N GLN A 37 4.74 -4.50 10.07
CA GLN A 37 3.43 -3.95 9.70
C GLN A 37 3.13 -4.07 8.21
N ASN A 38 4.16 -4.02 7.35
CA ASN A 38 4.02 -4.13 5.91
C ASN A 38 5.30 -4.68 5.27
N LEU A 39 5.16 -5.59 4.30
CA LEU A 39 6.30 -6.20 3.59
C LEU A 39 7.17 -5.17 2.85
N LEU A 40 6.60 -4.06 2.38
CA LEU A 40 7.36 -2.98 1.74
C LEU A 40 8.38 -2.30 2.68
N LEU A 41 8.28 -2.53 3.99
CA LEU A 41 9.22 -2.01 4.98
C LEU A 41 10.40 -2.96 5.23
N ASP A 42 10.35 -4.20 4.73
CA ASP A 42 11.51 -5.08 4.76
C ASP A 42 12.49 -4.75 3.62
N ASN A 43 13.79 -4.86 3.92
CA ASN A 43 14.86 -4.43 3.01
C ASN A 43 14.87 -5.19 1.68
N TYR A 44 14.53 -6.48 1.67
CA TYR A 44 14.52 -7.25 0.43
C TYR A 44 13.44 -6.72 -0.53
N PHE A 45 12.21 -6.55 -0.04
CA PHE A 45 11.08 -6.08 -0.84
C PHE A 45 11.24 -4.61 -1.23
N LYS A 46 11.66 -3.76 -0.28
CA LYS A 46 11.97 -2.35 -0.56
C LYS A 46 12.97 -2.23 -1.72
N THR A 47 14.08 -2.95 -1.64
CA THR A 47 15.14 -2.92 -2.67
C THR A 47 14.62 -3.45 -4.00
N ALA A 48 13.84 -4.53 -4.00
CA ALA A 48 13.28 -5.10 -5.22
C ALA A 48 12.36 -4.10 -5.94
N VAL A 49 11.48 -3.42 -5.20
CA VAL A 49 10.56 -2.42 -5.75
C VAL A 49 11.32 -1.17 -6.20
N GLU A 50 12.28 -0.68 -5.43
CA GLU A 50 13.11 0.49 -5.80
C GLU A 50 13.88 0.24 -7.11
N LYS A 51 14.42 -0.96 -7.30
CA LYS A 51 15.09 -1.37 -8.55
C LYS A 51 14.12 -1.49 -9.72
N GLY A 52 12.90 -1.96 -9.48
CA GLY A 52 11.92 -2.26 -10.53
C GLY A 52 11.01 -1.10 -10.93
N GLN A 53 10.80 -0.09 -10.08
CA GLN A 53 9.70 0.87 -10.25
C GLN A 53 9.77 1.70 -11.54
N GLN A 54 10.97 2.00 -12.06
CA GLN A 54 11.10 2.78 -13.30
C GLN A 54 10.65 1.98 -14.52
N SER A 55 11.08 0.72 -14.62
CA SER A 55 10.62 -0.19 -15.68
C SER A 55 9.12 -0.47 -15.55
N TRP A 56 8.63 -0.64 -14.33
CA TRP A 56 7.21 -0.85 -14.05
C TRP A 56 6.34 0.30 -14.58
N ARG A 57 6.73 1.55 -14.30
CA ARG A 57 6.06 2.75 -14.83
C ARG A 57 6.07 2.80 -16.35
N ARG A 58 7.22 2.50 -16.96
CA ARG A 58 7.36 2.50 -18.43
C ARG A 58 6.41 1.50 -19.10
N VAL A 59 6.32 0.29 -18.54
CA VAL A 59 5.40 -0.75 -19.04
C VAL A 59 3.94 -0.28 -18.94
N ILE A 60 3.55 0.31 -17.81
CA ILE A 60 2.19 0.84 -17.63
C ILE A 60 1.90 1.97 -18.62
N ALA A 61 2.83 2.92 -18.78
CA ALA A 61 2.65 4.04 -19.71
C ALA A 61 2.43 3.56 -21.15
N VAL A 62 3.29 2.67 -21.65
CA VAL A 62 3.15 2.11 -23.00
C VAL A 62 1.84 1.33 -23.14
N ALA A 63 1.46 0.53 -22.14
CA ALA A 63 0.20 -0.20 -22.17
C ALA A 63 -1.01 0.75 -22.29
N VAL A 64 -1.01 1.84 -21.51
CA VAL A 64 -2.08 2.84 -21.54
C VAL A 64 -2.13 3.56 -22.90
N GLU A 65 -1.00 3.99 -23.45
CA GLU A 65 -0.92 4.64 -24.76
C GLU A 65 -1.45 3.77 -25.89
N HIS A 66 -1.35 2.45 -25.76
CA HIS A 66 -1.82 1.48 -26.76
C HIS A 66 -3.19 0.87 -26.43
N GLY A 67 -3.88 1.35 -25.39
CA GLY A 67 -5.19 0.83 -24.99
C GLY A 67 -5.16 -0.61 -24.46
N ILE A 68 -4.02 -1.09 -23.97
CA ILE A 68 -3.86 -2.44 -23.41
C ILE A 68 -4.28 -2.40 -21.91
N PRO A 69 -5.28 -3.19 -21.49
CA PRO A 69 -5.75 -3.19 -20.12
C PRO A 69 -4.73 -3.83 -19.16
N VAL A 70 -4.27 -3.07 -18.17
CA VAL A 70 -3.30 -3.52 -17.15
C VAL A 70 -3.80 -3.28 -15.71
N PRO A 71 -5.01 -3.74 -15.33
CA PRO A 71 -5.66 -3.36 -14.07
C PRO A 71 -4.87 -3.74 -12.82
N ALA A 72 -4.23 -4.91 -12.80
CA ALA A 72 -3.42 -5.35 -11.67
C ALA A 72 -2.12 -4.53 -11.53
N PHE A 73 -1.46 -4.21 -12.65
CA PHE A 73 -0.23 -3.42 -12.65
C PHE A 73 -0.52 -1.96 -12.27
N GLY A 74 -1.54 -1.36 -12.87
CA GLY A 74 -1.95 0.01 -12.59
C GLY A 74 -2.38 0.20 -11.14
N SER A 75 -3.22 -0.69 -10.61
CA SER A 75 -3.68 -0.60 -9.21
C SER A 75 -2.54 -0.82 -8.22
N ALA A 76 -1.64 -1.77 -8.47
CA ALA A 76 -0.48 -1.97 -7.61
C ALA A 76 0.47 -0.76 -7.61
N LEU A 77 0.67 -0.08 -8.75
CA LEU A 77 1.49 1.13 -8.81
C LEU A 77 0.83 2.29 -8.07
N ALA A 78 -0.48 2.46 -8.27
CA ALA A 78 -1.26 3.47 -7.56
C ALA A 78 -1.22 3.25 -6.04
N TYR A 79 -1.33 1.99 -5.57
CA TYR A 79 -1.16 1.65 -4.16
C TYR A 79 0.25 1.99 -3.66
N TYR A 80 1.30 1.60 -4.40
CA TYR A 80 2.68 1.88 -4.00
C TYR A 80 2.94 3.38 -3.87
N ASP A 81 2.51 4.18 -4.85
CA ASP A 81 2.66 5.63 -4.83
C ASP A 81 1.83 6.30 -3.73
N SER A 82 0.64 5.78 -3.45
CA SER A 82 -0.19 6.28 -2.36
C SER A 82 0.42 5.96 -1.00
N TYR A 83 0.90 4.73 -0.81
CA TYR A 83 1.43 4.23 0.46
C TYR A 83 2.71 4.97 0.89
N ARG A 84 3.56 5.34 -0.08
CA ARG A 84 4.83 6.05 0.21
C ARG A 84 4.67 7.56 0.36
N ARG A 85 3.47 8.11 0.22
CA ARG A 85 3.21 9.55 0.30
C ARG A 85 2.65 9.90 1.67
N GLU A 86 3.34 10.78 2.39
CA GLU A 86 2.90 11.27 3.70
C GLU A 86 1.56 12.02 3.63
N ARG A 87 1.34 12.80 2.56
CA ARG A 87 0.14 13.59 2.34
C ARG A 87 -0.58 13.18 1.06
N LEU A 88 -1.79 12.66 1.22
CA LEU A 88 -2.70 12.29 0.15
C LEU A 88 -3.82 13.33 -0.01
N PRO A 89 -4.49 13.39 -1.17
CA PRO A 89 -5.60 14.32 -1.42
C PRO A 89 -6.86 14.04 -0.60
N ALA A 90 -6.81 13.13 0.38
CA ALA A 90 -7.91 12.85 1.29
C ALA A 90 -8.30 14.06 2.17
N ASN A 91 -7.43 15.06 2.28
CA ASN A 91 -7.78 16.35 2.90
C ASN A 91 -8.91 17.06 2.13
N LEU A 92 -8.91 16.99 0.79
CA LEU A 92 -10.00 17.56 -0.01
C LEU A 92 -11.29 16.76 0.17
N LEU A 93 -11.20 15.43 0.28
CA LEU A 93 -12.34 14.58 0.59
C LEU A 93 -12.96 14.98 1.95
N GLN A 94 -12.14 15.19 2.97
CA GLN A 94 -12.61 15.67 4.27
C GLN A 94 -13.27 17.05 4.18
N ALA A 95 -12.68 17.99 3.43
CA ALA A 95 -13.28 19.30 3.19
C ALA A 95 -14.65 19.20 2.49
N GLN A 96 -14.77 18.35 1.45
CA GLN A 96 -16.04 18.12 0.75
C GLN A 96 -17.11 17.58 1.70
N ARG A 97 -16.78 16.57 2.52
CA ARG A 97 -17.72 15.99 3.48
C ARG A 97 -18.18 17.01 4.53
N ASP A 98 -17.27 17.86 5.00
CA ASP A 98 -17.61 18.93 5.92
C ASP A 98 -18.51 19.98 5.26
N TYR A 99 -18.21 20.35 4.01
CA TYR A 99 -18.97 21.31 3.22
C TYR A 99 -20.44 20.94 3.05
N PHE A 100 -20.74 19.74 2.52
CA PHE A 100 -22.13 19.39 2.20
C PHE A 100 -22.90 18.73 3.35
N GLY A 101 -22.21 18.33 4.43
CA GLY A 101 -22.78 17.43 5.43
C GLY A 101 -22.33 17.67 6.87
N ALA A 102 -21.61 18.77 7.16
CA ALA A 102 -21.10 19.11 8.49
C ALA A 102 -20.40 17.94 9.19
N HIS A 103 -19.72 17.09 8.41
CA HIS A 103 -19.11 15.86 8.91
C HIS A 103 -17.83 16.07 9.72
N THR A 104 -17.37 17.31 9.86
CA THR A 104 -16.13 17.71 10.55
C THR A 104 -14.86 17.10 9.95
N TYR A 105 -13.70 17.64 10.34
CA TYR A 105 -12.39 17.12 9.96
C TYR A 105 -11.32 17.40 11.01
N GLU A 106 -10.23 16.63 10.99
CA GLU A 106 -9.04 16.88 11.82
C GLU A 106 -8.04 17.77 11.08
N ARG A 107 -7.28 18.58 11.82
CA ARG A 107 -6.21 19.43 11.28
C ARG A 107 -4.83 18.91 11.65
N LEU A 108 -3.85 19.14 10.78
CA LEU A 108 -2.46 18.69 10.98
C LEU A 108 -1.71 19.50 12.05
N ASP A 109 -2.17 20.72 12.35
CA ASP A 109 -1.58 21.61 13.37
C ASP A 109 -2.24 21.46 14.74
N LYS A 110 -3.08 20.44 14.92
CA LYS A 110 -3.86 20.19 16.14
C LYS A 110 -3.67 18.76 16.64
N PRO A 111 -3.85 18.51 17.94
CA PRO A 111 -3.84 17.16 18.48
C PRO A 111 -4.81 16.24 17.74
N ARG A 112 -4.38 15.00 17.52
CA ARG A 112 -5.23 13.97 16.90
C ARG A 112 -6.45 13.70 17.78
N GLY A 113 -7.63 13.59 17.16
CA GLY A 113 -8.91 13.44 17.82
C GLY A 113 -9.66 14.76 18.05
N GLU A 114 -9.06 15.91 17.74
CA GLU A 114 -9.78 17.19 17.70
C GLU A 114 -10.44 17.41 16.33
N PHE A 115 -11.76 17.62 16.34
CA PHE A 115 -12.58 17.79 15.15
C PHE A 115 -13.03 19.24 15.00
N PHE A 116 -12.99 19.73 13.76
CA PHE A 116 -13.33 21.09 13.37
C PHE A 116 -14.45 21.04 12.33
N HIS A 117 -15.39 21.97 12.45
CA HIS A 117 -16.36 22.29 11.41
C HIS A 117 -16.07 23.69 10.87
N THR A 118 -16.16 23.88 9.57
CA THR A 118 -16.10 25.20 8.93
C THR A 118 -17.45 25.51 8.30
N GLU A 119 -17.96 26.72 8.52
CA GLU A 119 -19.04 27.29 7.71
C GLU A 119 -18.40 27.85 6.43
N TRP A 120 -18.53 27.09 5.33
CA TRP A 120 -17.82 27.30 4.07
C TRP A 120 -18.43 28.37 3.15
#